data_AF-A0A0R3WJ80-F1
#
_entry.id   AF-A0A0R3WJ80-F1
#
_cell.length_a   1.000
_cell.length_b   1.000
_cell.length_c   1.000
_cell.angle_alpha   90.00
_cell.angle_beta   90.00
_cell.angle_gamma   90.00
#
_symmetry.space_group_name_H-M   'P 1'
#
loop_
_entity.id
_entity.type
_entity.pdbx_description
1 polymer ?
#
loop_
_entity_poly.entity_id
_entity_poly.type
_entity_poly.pdbx_seq_one_letter_code
_entity_poly.pdbx_strand_id
1 'polypeptide(L)'
;MLFFDKIVPFTFCRWLFFFGTLTFYIVLSGFFRYFLCFIQIQRWEYYLGDPLLPTNSDGEFRPFMRRLSEFKFWKNCTIGTAISITCTFFPFFDLPVFWPILLIYFLTLFYVTMRRQIEHMIRYKYLPFTYGKPRPQGKSVLQSI
;
A
#
# COMPACT_ATOMS: atom_id res chain seq x y z
N MET A 1 -18.79 48.90 5.17
CA MET A 1 -17.78 47.84 5.31
C MET A 1 -16.33 48.36 5.18
N LEU A 2 -16.07 49.65 5.46
CA LEU A 2 -14.76 50.31 5.25
C LEU A 2 -14.11 50.83 6.55
N PHE A 3 -14.80 50.73 7.70
CA PHE A 3 -14.32 51.31 8.96
C PHE A 3 -13.68 50.29 9.92
N PHE A 4 -14.03 49.00 9.79
CA PHE A 4 -13.57 47.94 10.70
C PHE A 4 -12.16 47.40 10.38
N ASP A 5 -11.61 47.74 9.20
CA ASP A 5 -10.34 47.18 8.70
C ASP A 5 -9.10 47.93 9.22
N LYS A 6 -9.27 49.10 9.85
CA LYS A 6 -8.17 49.89 10.44
C LYS A 6 -7.75 49.47 11.85
N ILE A 7 -8.49 48.57 12.50
CA ILE A 7 -8.32 48.25 13.93
C ILE A 7 -7.51 46.97 14.20
N VAL A 8 -7.22 46.17 13.18
CA VAL A 8 -6.49 44.90 13.36
C VAL A 8 -5.06 45.04 12.81
N PRO A 9 -4.02 45.22 13.65
CA PRO A 9 -2.66 45.50 13.19
C PRO A 9 -1.97 44.32 12.46
N PHE A 10 -2.54 43.10 12.50
CA PHE A 10 -1.91 41.89 11.98
C PHE A 10 -2.70 41.17 10.87
N THR A 11 -3.45 41.91 10.05
CA THR A 11 -4.25 41.35 8.95
C THR A 11 -3.38 40.51 8.00
N PHE A 12 -2.14 40.92 7.74
CA PHE A 12 -1.20 40.17 6.90
C PHE A 12 -0.82 38.81 7.51
N CYS A 13 -0.47 38.74 8.79
CA CYS A 13 -0.13 37.47 9.47
C CYS A 13 -1.29 36.47 9.48
N ARG A 14 -2.54 36.95 9.60
CA ARG A 14 -3.75 36.12 9.54
C ARG A 14 -3.92 35.45 8.18
N TRP A 15 -3.78 36.21 7.11
CA TRP A 15 -3.88 35.68 5.75
C TRP A 15 -2.71 34.75 5.43
N LEU A 16 -1.51 35.06 5.91
CA LEU A 16 -0.32 34.24 5.70
C LEU A 16 -0.43 32.87 6.39
N PHE A 17 -0.96 32.84 7.62
CA PHE A 17 -1.26 31.58 8.32
C PHE A 17 -2.35 30.77 7.60
N PHE A 18 -3.40 31.43 7.11
CA PHE A 18 -4.49 30.77 6.38
C PHE A 18 -4.01 30.18 5.04
N PHE A 19 -3.27 30.93 4.23
CA PHE A 19 -2.71 30.41 2.98
C PHE A 19 -1.61 29.36 3.21
N GLY A 20 -0.83 29.49 4.29
CA GLY A 20 0.17 28.49 4.67
C GLY A 20 -0.46 27.15 5.10
N THR A 21 -1.51 27.20 5.94
CA THR A 21 -2.25 25.99 6.33
C THR A 21 -3.01 25.36 5.15
N LEU A 22 -3.56 26.19 4.24
CA LEU A 22 -4.24 25.74 3.04
C LEU A 22 -3.29 25.07 2.03
N THR A 23 -2.11 25.64 1.78
CA THR A 23 -1.10 25.04 0.90
C THR A 23 -0.54 23.75 1.48
N PHE A 24 -0.27 23.71 2.79
CA PHE A 24 0.15 22.49 3.49
C PHE A 24 -0.92 21.38 3.42
N TYR A 25 -2.19 21.73 3.59
CA TYR A 25 -3.30 20.79 3.46
C TYR A 25 -3.45 20.22 2.04
N ILE A 26 -3.26 21.05 1.01
CA ILE A 26 -3.31 20.62 -0.40
C ILE A 26 -2.15 19.67 -0.73
N VAL A 27 -0.94 19.96 -0.23
CA VAL A 27 0.24 19.11 -0.44
C VAL A 27 0.10 17.77 0.28
N LEU A 28 -0.32 17.77 1.55
CA LEU A 28 -0.55 16.55 2.32
C LEU A 28 -1.66 15.68 1.72
N SER A 29 -2.77 16.30 1.33
CA SER A 29 -3.87 15.58 0.71
C SER A 29 -3.51 15.05 -0.68
N GLY A 30 -2.70 15.80 -1.44
CA GLY A 30 -2.15 15.36 -2.73
C GLY A 30 -1.23 14.17 -2.55
N PHE A 31 -0.28 14.25 -1.62
CA PHE A 31 0.65 13.18 -1.31
C PHE A 31 -0.07 11.87 -0.93
N PHE A 32 -1.11 11.96 -0.11
CA PHE A 32 -1.93 10.81 0.27
C PHE A 32 -2.67 10.20 -0.94
N ARG A 33 -3.18 11.03 -1.85
CA ARG A 33 -3.80 10.59 -3.12
C ARG A 33 -2.81 9.86 -4.03
N TYR A 34 -1.60 10.41 -4.21
CA TYR A 34 -0.55 9.78 -5.02
C TYR A 34 -0.11 8.43 -4.44
N PHE A 35 0.01 8.33 -3.11
CA PHE A 35 0.40 7.11 -2.43
C PHE A 35 -0.65 5.99 -2.58
N LEU A 36 -1.94 6.32 -2.45
CA LEU A 36 -3.03 5.36 -2.63
C LEU A 36 -3.12 4.85 -4.08
N CYS A 37 -2.96 5.73 -5.06
CA CYS A 37 -2.96 5.36 -6.48
C CYS A 37 -1.83 4.37 -6.82
N PHE A 38 -0.62 4.63 -6.30
CA PHE A 38 0.53 3.74 -6.49
C PHE A 38 0.26 2.32 -5.94
N ILE A 39 -0.34 2.21 -4.75
CA ILE A 39 -0.69 0.91 -4.14
C ILE A 39 -1.74 0.15 -4.99
N GLN A 40 -2.70 0.86 -5.61
CA GLN A 40 -3.74 0.25 -6.44
C GLN A 40 -3.20 -0.22 -7.80
N ILE A 41 -2.24 0.49 -8.41
CA ILE A 41 -1.59 0.02 -9.65
C ILE A 41 -0.73 -1.23 -9.41
N GLN A 42 0.06 -1.25 -8.33
CA GLN A 42 0.85 -2.43 -7.96
C GLN A 42 -0.03 -3.66 -7.71
N ARG A 43 -1.33 -3.45 -7.45
CA ARG A 43 -2.33 -4.50 -7.30
C ARG A 43 -2.82 -5.04 -8.64
N TRP A 44 -3.22 -4.18 -9.57
CA TRP A 44 -3.81 -4.58 -10.85
C TRP A 44 -2.83 -5.35 -11.73
N GLU A 45 -1.57 -4.92 -11.81
CA GLU A 45 -0.54 -5.61 -12.58
C GLU A 45 -0.20 -7.01 -12.01
N TYR A 46 -0.44 -7.25 -10.72
CA TYR A 46 -0.31 -8.59 -10.14
C TYR A 46 -1.40 -9.56 -10.62
N TYR A 47 -2.59 -9.05 -10.99
CA TYR A 47 -3.68 -9.85 -11.55
C TYR A 47 -3.59 -10.01 -13.07
N LEU A 48 -2.96 -9.03 -13.77
CA LEU A 48 -2.75 -9.02 -15.22
C LEU A 48 -1.42 -9.65 -15.66
N GLY A 49 -0.45 -9.81 -14.74
CA GLY A 49 0.82 -10.43 -15.03
C GLY A 49 0.64 -11.93 -15.30
N ASP A 50 0.99 -12.35 -16.51
CA ASP A 50 1.01 -13.74 -16.93
C ASP A 50 1.64 -14.66 -15.86
N PRO A 51 1.13 -15.90 -15.69
CA PRO A 51 1.76 -16.89 -14.84
C PRO A 51 3.20 -17.05 -15.34
N LEU A 52 4.14 -16.62 -14.49
CA LEU A 52 5.57 -16.71 -14.74
C LEU A 52 5.88 -18.08 -15.33
N LEU A 53 6.33 -18.12 -16.59
CA LEU A 53 6.79 -19.35 -17.23
C LEU A 53 7.73 -20.06 -16.25
N PRO A 54 7.60 -21.39 -16.07
CA PRO A 54 8.43 -22.16 -15.15
C PRO A 54 9.86 -22.14 -15.68
N THR A 55 10.65 -21.16 -15.26
CA THR A 55 12.08 -21.16 -15.55
C THR A 55 12.75 -21.91 -14.40
N ASN A 56 13.26 -23.09 -14.76
CA ASN A 56 14.10 -24.02 -14.00
C ASN A 56 13.33 -25.15 -13.30
N SER A 57 13.22 -26.25 -14.04
CA SER A 57 12.94 -27.61 -13.58
C SER A 57 14.07 -28.25 -12.77
N ASP A 58 15.14 -27.53 -12.43
CA ASP A 58 16.30 -28.08 -11.73
C ASP A 58 16.50 -27.41 -10.37
N GLY A 59 16.27 -28.20 -9.31
CA GLY A 59 16.11 -27.77 -7.93
C GLY A 59 17.37 -27.31 -7.20
N GLU A 60 18.07 -26.31 -7.73
CA GLU A 60 19.20 -25.69 -7.02
C GLU A 60 18.74 -24.46 -6.21
N PHE A 61 18.65 -24.63 -4.89
CA PHE A 61 18.25 -23.57 -3.95
C PHE A 61 19.33 -22.49 -3.87
N ARG A 62 19.11 -21.36 -4.54
CA ARG A 62 19.94 -20.16 -4.35
C ARG A 62 19.31 -19.28 -3.24
N PRO A 63 19.96 -19.10 -2.07
CA PRO A 63 19.38 -18.42 -0.92
C PRO A 63 19.07 -16.94 -1.16
N PHE A 64 19.65 -16.33 -2.20
CA PHE A 64 19.39 -14.97 -2.63
C PHE A 64 18.95 -14.93 -4.10
N MET A 65 17.70 -15.29 -4.37
CA MET A 65 17.07 -14.88 -5.63
C MET A 65 16.55 -13.44 -5.49
N ARG A 66 16.94 -12.57 -6.41
CA ARG A 66 16.47 -11.18 -6.45
C ARG A 66 14.96 -11.18 -6.66
N ARG A 67 14.21 -10.77 -5.62
CA ARG A 67 12.75 -10.96 -5.53
C ARG A 67 11.92 -10.22 -6.58
N LEU A 68 12.51 -9.28 -7.31
CA LEU A 68 11.91 -8.60 -8.46
C LEU A 68 12.99 -8.39 -9.53
N SER A 69 12.76 -8.89 -10.74
CA SER A 69 13.51 -8.49 -11.92
C SER A 69 13.32 -7.00 -12.14
N GLU A 70 14.40 -6.23 -12.19
CA GLU A 70 14.40 -4.77 -12.27
C GLU A 70 13.49 -4.26 -13.41
N PHE A 71 13.52 -4.91 -14.57
CA PHE A 71 12.67 -4.56 -15.72
C PHE A 71 11.16 -4.59 -15.43
N LYS A 72 10.68 -5.56 -14.63
CA LYS A 72 9.26 -5.62 -14.25
C LYS A 72 8.90 -4.51 -13.28
N PHE A 73 9.80 -4.19 -12.34
CA PHE A 73 9.62 -3.07 -11.44
C PHE A 73 9.51 -1.74 -12.20
N TRP A 74 10.43 -1.49 -13.14
CA TRP A 74 10.45 -0.26 -13.94
C TRP A 74 9.22 -0.14 -14.85
N LYS A 75 8.79 -1.22 -15.50
CA LYS A 75 7.57 -1.25 -16.33
C LYS A 75 6.32 -0.91 -15.49
N ASN A 76 6.20 -1.49 -14.30
CA ASN A 76 5.04 -1.26 -13.45
C ASN A 76 5.01 0.17 -12.89
N CYS A 77 6.18 0.70 -12.53
CA CYS A 77 6.32 2.09 -12.09
C CYS A 77 5.95 3.06 -13.21
N THR A 78 6.43 2.86 -14.44
CA THR A 78 6.13 3.75 -15.58
C THR A 78 4.66 3.72 -15.98
N ILE A 79 4.03 2.55 -16.01
CA ILE A 79 2.58 2.42 -16.27
C ILE A 79 1.77 3.13 -15.17
N GLY A 80 2.17 2.95 -13.90
CA GLY A 80 1.52 3.64 -12.77
C GLY A 80 1.64 5.15 -12.82
N THR A 81 2.82 5.66 -13.15
CA THR A 81 3.06 7.10 -13.30
C THR A 81 2.26 7.66 -14.48
N ALA A 82 2.22 6.98 -15.62
CA ALA A 82 1.45 7.42 -16.78
C ALA A 82 -0.05 7.51 -16.47
N ILE A 83 -0.63 6.47 -15.86
CA ILE A 83 -2.05 6.46 -15.48
C ILE A 83 -2.34 7.53 -14.44
N SER A 84 -1.46 7.73 -13.45
CA SER A 84 -1.62 8.79 -12.45
C SER A 84 -1.61 10.18 -13.08
N ILE A 85 -0.75 10.43 -14.07
CA ILE A 85 -0.71 11.70 -14.80
C ILE A 85 -2.01 11.90 -15.58
N THR A 86 -2.49 10.88 -16.29
CA THR A 86 -3.77 10.93 -17.01
C THR A 86 -4.95 11.17 -16.07
N CYS A 87 -4.98 10.53 -14.90
CA CYS A 87 -6.03 10.66 -13.89
C CYS A 87 -6.13 12.10 -13.33
N THR A 88 -5.00 12.80 -13.20
CA THR A 88 -4.93 14.20 -12.74
C THR A 88 -5.58 15.20 -13.70
N PHE A 89 -5.66 14.91 -15.00
CA PHE A 89 -6.27 15.83 -15.98
C PHE A 89 -7.80 15.76 -15.99
N PHE A 90 -8.41 14.72 -15.44
CA PHE A 90 -9.85 14.54 -15.46
C PHE A 90 -10.45 14.74 -14.06
N PRO A 91 -11.22 15.84 -13.83
CA PRO A 91 -11.87 16.09 -12.54
C PRO A 91 -12.97 15.08 -12.20
N PHE A 92 -13.31 14.18 -13.12
CA PHE A 92 -14.23 13.06 -12.87
C PHE A 92 -13.68 12.05 -11.85
N PHE A 93 -12.36 11.93 -11.70
CA PHE A 93 -11.75 11.02 -10.72
C PHE A 93 -11.67 11.61 -9.31
N ASP A 94 -12.13 12.86 -9.11
CA ASP A 94 -12.28 13.49 -7.80
C ASP A 94 -13.57 13.00 -7.12
N LEU A 95 -13.52 11.78 -6.57
CA LEU A 95 -14.66 11.19 -5.87
C LEU A 95 -14.92 11.93 -4.54
N PRO A 96 -16.15 12.42 -4.30
CA PRO A 96 -16.48 13.15 -3.07
C PRO A 96 -16.36 12.24 -1.84
N VAL A 97 -15.60 12.70 -0.84
CA VAL A 97 -15.27 11.94 0.37
C VAL A 97 -16.45 11.98 1.35
N PHE A 98 -17.29 10.94 1.29
CA PHE A 98 -18.30 10.66 2.31
C PHE A 98 -17.83 9.54 3.26
N TRP A 99 -18.27 9.58 4.52
CA TRP A 99 -17.83 8.60 5.54
C TRP A 99 -18.04 7.12 5.15
N PRO A 100 -19.18 6.72 4.53
CA PRO A 100 -19.40 5.33 4.11
C PRO A 100 -18.48 4.88 2.97
N ILE A 101 -18.20 5.77 2.00
CA ILE A 101 -17.33 5.44 0.87
C ILE A 101 -15.87 5.28 1.35
N LEU A 102 -15.44 6.10 2.32
CA LEU A 102 -14.10 6.02 2.92
C LEU A 102 -13.86 4.70 3.66
N LEU A 103 -14.87 4.19 4.37
CA LEU A 103 -14.80 2.90 5.05
C LEU A 103 -14.66 1.74 4.05
N ILE A 104 -15.38 1.81 2.92
CA ILE A 104 -15.27 0.82 1.84
C ILE A 104 -13.86 0.84 1.20
N TYR A 105 -13.27 2.03 0.99
CA TYR A 105 -11.88 2.13 0.54
C TYR A 105 -10.91 1.50 1.51
N PHE A 106 -11.07 1.77 2.80
CA PHE A 106 -10.23 1.22 3.84
C PHE A 106 -10.31 -0.32 3.87
N LEU A 107 -11.52 -0.88 3.90
CA LEU A 107 -11.71 -2.33 3.91
C LEU A 107 -11.18 -2.99 2.63
N THR A 108 -11.40 -2.38 1.47
CA THR A 108 -10.92 -2.91 0.19
C THR A 108 -9.39 -2.89 0.13
N LEU A 109 -8.78 -1.75 0.49
CA LEU A 109 -7.33 -1.59 0.53
C LEU A 109 -6.72 -2.55 1.56
N PHE A 110 -7.30 -2.64 2.76
CA PHE A 110 -6.86 -3.51 3.84
C PHE A 110 -6.95 -4.99 3.46
N TYR A 111 -8.07 -5.40 2.86
CA TYR A 111 -8.23 -6.76 2.36
C TYR A 111 -7.14 -7.10 1.35
N VAL A 112 -6.90 -6.23 0.37
CA VAL A 112 -5.89 -6.54 -0.63
C VAL A 112 -4.48 -6.52 -0.01
N THR A 113 -4.11 -5.56 0.85
CA THR A 113 -2.77 -5.53 1.47
C THR A 113 -2.53 -6.73 2.38
N MET A 114 -3.55 -7.20 3.09
CA MET A 114 -3.45 -8.36 3.99
C MET A 114 -3.55 -9.71 3.29
N ARG A 115 -4.18 -9.80 2.10
CA ARG A 115 -4.28 -11.04 1.31
C ARG A 115 -2.96 -11.79 1.18
N ARG A 116 -1.87 -11.06 0.86
CA ARG A 116 -0.53 -11.64 0.68
C ARG A 116 0.05 -12.18 2.00
N GLN A 117 -0.21 -11.50 3.11
CA GLN A 117 0.24 -11.93 4.43
C GLN A 117 -0.50 -13.21 4.85
N ILE A 118 -1.83 -13.25 4.66
CA ILE A 118 -2.67 -14.40 4.99
C ILE A 118 -2.30 -15.62 4.15
N GLU A 119 -2.11 -15.45 2.83
CA GLU A 119 -1.71 -16.55 1.93
C GLU A 119 -0.36 -17.16 2.33
N HIS A 120 0.62 -16.33 2.69
CA HIS A 120 1.91 -16.80 3.19
C HIS A 120 1.75 -17.53 4.54
N MET A 121 0.94 -16.99 5.45
CA MET A 121 0.69 -17.64 6.74
C MET A 121 0.00 -19.00 6.59
N ILE A 122 -0.91 -19.16 5.64
CA ILE A 122 -1.59 -20.44 5.36
C ILE A 122 -0.61 -21.41 4.67
N ARG A 123 0.12 -20.98 3.64
CA ARG A 123 1.07 -21.82 2.88
C ARG A 123 2.16 -22.41 3.78
N TYR A 124 2.64 -21.64 4.76
CA TYR A 124 3.72 -22.04 5.67
C TYR A 124 3.24 -22.41 7.08
N LYS A 125 1.92 -22.53 7.31
CA LYS A 125 1.33 -22.90 8.60
C LYS A 125 1.83 -22.06 9.79
N TYR A 126 1.93 -20.75 9.60
CA TYR A 126 2.26 -19.78 10.67
C TYR A 126 1.04 -19.33 11.48
N LEU A 127 -0.16 -19.87 11.22
CA LEU A 127 -1.34 -19.55 12.05
C LEU A 127 -1.05 -19.87 13.53
N PRO A 128 -1.39 -18.96 14.47
CA PRO A 128 -1.20 -19.18 15.90
C PRO A 128 -2.07 -20.32 16.48
N PHE A 129 -2.96 -20.91 15.68
CA PHE A 129 -3.73 -22.08 16.06
C PHE A 129 -2.96 -23.38 15.80
N THR A 130 -2.41 -23.95 16.88
CA THR A 130 -1.78 -25.28 16.95
C THR A 130 -2.81 -26.39 16.84
N TYR A 131 -3.52 -26.50 15.72
CA TYR A 131 -4.22 -27.75 15.41
C TYR A 131 -3.24 -28.70 14.74
N GLY A 132 -2.67 -29.63 15.53
CA GLY A 132 -1.94 -30.79 15.03
C GLY A 132 -0.42 -30.64 14.83
N LYS A 133 0.28 -29.70 15.48
CA LYS A 133 1.76 -29.78 15.54
C LYS A 133 2.15 -30.98 16.41
N PRO A 134 2.89 -31.99 15.90
CA PRO A 134 3.42 -33.05 16.73
C PRO A 134 4.35 -32.40 17.76
N ARG A 135 4.07 -32.62 19.04
CA ARG A 135 4.98 -32.21 20.12
C ARG A 135 6.30 -32.92 19.84
N PRO A 136 7.46 -32.23 19.87
CA PRO A 136 8.73 -32.93 19.85
C PRO A 136 8.72 -33.89 21.04
N GLN A 137 8.64 -35.19 20.78
CA GLN A 137 8.85 -36.21 21.81
C GLN A 137 10.25 -35.95 22.35
N GLY A 138 10.32 -35.45 23.58
CA GLY A 138 11.57 -35.43 24.32
C GLY A 138 12.09 -36.86 24.31
N LYS A 139 13.26 -37.08 23.71
CA LYS A 139 13.95 -38.36 23.83
C LYS A 139 14.14 -38.60 25.31
N SER A 140 13.33 -39.47 25.90
CA SER A 140 13.57 -40.01 27.23
C SER A 140 14.86 -40.81 27.14
N VAL A 141 15.97 -40.16 27.49
CA VAL A 141 17.26 -40.81 27.77
C VAL A 141 17.08 -41.63 29.06
N LEU A 142 16.28 -42.70 29.00
CA LEU A 142 16.04 -43.63 30.11
C LEU A 142 15.55 -45.00 29.59
N GLN A 143 16.27 -45.63 28.66
CA GLN A 143 16.21 -47.10 28.52
C GLN A 143 17.27 -47.61 27.53
N SER A 144 18.49 -47.79 28.02
CA SER A 144 19.29 -49.01 27.78
C SER A 144 20.72 -48.85 28.31
N ILE A 145 20.94 -49.54 29.44
CA ILE A 145 22.18 -50.28 29.81
C ILE A 145 23.37 -49.43 30.29
#